data_AF-A0A7C5TNL7-F1
#
_entry.id   AF-A0A7C5TNL7-F1
#
_cell.length_a   1.000
_cell.length_b   1.000
_cell.length_c   1.000
_cell.angle_alpha   90.00
_cell.angle_beta   90.00
_cell.angle_gamma   90.00
#
_symmetry.space_group_name_H-M   'P 1'
#
loop_
_entity.id
_entity.type
_entity.pdbx_description
1 polymer ?
#
loop_
_entity_poly.entity_id
_entity_poly.type
_entity_poly.pdbx_seq_one_letter_code
_entity_poly.pdbx_strand_id
1 'polypeptide(L)'
;AGRPFAVFFEQRHCPACETLHRKVLPDPSVRAAIRPFHVIQLDMWSDTPVVTPEGRRTTAREWAKALDVKYAPTIVLFAPDGREVIRSEAFFKVFHTGGLFEYVASGAWREQPSFQRFLSARAERWREQGRDVDIWRYADEPVGAGG
;
A
#
# COMPACT_ATOMS: atom_id res chain seq x y z
N ALA A 1 -9.80 -17.12 10.16
CA ALA A 1 -9.94 -15.77 9.58
C ALA A 1 -9.04 -15.67 8.35
N GLY A 2 -9.48 -15.00 7.28
CA GLY A 2 -8.68 -14.82 6.07
C GLY A 2 -7.49 -13.88 6.25
N ARG A 3 -6.62 -13.79 5.24
CA ARG A 3 -5.49 -12.86 5.18
C ARG A 3 -5.93 -11.57 4.47
N PRO A 4 -5.56 -10.35 4.93
CA PRO A 4 -5.80 -9.14 4.14
C PRO A 4 -5.06 -9.23 2.81
N PHE A 5 -5.52 -8.51 1.80
CA PHE A 5 -4.88 -8.54 0.48
C PHE A 5 -4.69 -7.14 -0.08
N ALA A 6 -3.67 -7.01 -0.91
CA ALA A 6 -3.26 -5.77 -1.54
C ALA A 6 -3.21 -5.97 -3.04
N VAL A 7 -3.88 -5.09 -3.78
CA VAL A 7 -3.88 -5.12 -5.24
C VAL A 7 -3.15 -3.89 -5.74
N PHE A 8 -2.07 -4.12 -6.47
CA PHE A 8 -1.29 -3.11 -7.15
C PHE A 8 -1.78 -3.04 -8.59
N PHE A 9 -2.46 -1.95 -8.94
CA PHE A 9 -2.81 -1.62 -10.31
C PHE A 9 -1.69 -0.78 -10.93
N GLU A 10 -1.05 -1.35 -11.95
CA GLU A 10 0.11 -0.80 -12.62
C GLU A 10 -0.07 -0.85 -14.15
N GLN A 11 0.92 -0.36 -14.88
CA GLN A 11 0.93 -0.41 -16.34
C GLN A 11 2.35 -0.51 -16.89
N ARG A 12 2.46 -0.92 -18.16
CA ARG A 12 3.73 -0.90 -18.90
C ARG A 12 4.23 0.54 -19.06
N HIS A 13 5.55 0.70 -19.13
CA HIS A 13 6.22 2.01 -19.28
C HIS A 13 5.75 3.04 -18.23
N CYS A 14 5.81 2.66 -16.95
CA CYS A 14 5.36 3.46 -15.83
C CYS A 14 6.54 3.85 -14.92
N PRO A 15 7.16 5.04 -15.09
CA PRO A 15 8.28 5.49 -14.25
C PRO A 15 7.92 5.58 -12.76
N ALA A 16 6.67 5.92 -12.44
CA ALA A 16 6.16 5.96 -11.07
C ALA A 16 6.09 4.56 -10.44
N CYS A 17 5.66 3.55 -11.21
CA CYS A 17 5.64 2.15 -10.78
C CYS A 17 7.08 1.66 -10.58
N GLU A 18 7.99 1.96 -11.51
CA GLU A 18 9.42 1.65 -11.35
C GLU A 18 10.01 2.28 -10.09
N THR A 19 9.66 3.54 -9.81
CA THR A 19 10.08 4.24 -8.58
C THR A 19 9.56 3.54 -7.33
N LEU A 20 8.27 3.17 -7.29
CA LEU A 20 7.69 2.41 -6.18
C LEU A 20 8.47 1.11 -5.92
N HIS A 21 8.69 0.31 -6.97
CA HIS A 21 9.37 -0.98 -6.88
C HIS A 21 10.85 -0.88 -6.52
N ARG A 22 11.56 0.14 -6.99
CA ARG A 22 13.02 0.27 -6.78
C ARG A 22 13.39 1.10 -5.56
N LYS A 23 12.55 2.05 -5.16
CA LYS A 23 12.89 3.07 -4.17
C LYS A 23 12.00 3.09 -2.94
N VAL A 24 10.94 2.29 -2.88
CA VAL A 24 10.03 2.28 -1.71
C VAL A 24 9.83 0.87 -1.20
N LEU A 25 9.35 -0.05 -2.05
CA LEU A 25 9.08 -1.44 -1.67
C LEU A 25 10.29 -2.23 -1.16
N PRO A 26 11.55 -1.94 -1.55
CA PRO A 26 12.71 -2.65 -1.02
C PRO A 26 13.02 -2.32 0.44
N ASP A 27 12.50 -1.21 0.99
CA ASP A 27 12.77 -0.81 2.36
C ASP A 27 12.34 -1.91 3.35
N PRO A 28 13.22 -2.34 4.28
CA PRO A 28 12.90 -3.42 5.21
C PRO A 28 11.63 -3.19 6.04
N SER A 29 11.35 -1.94 6.44
CA SER A 29 10.15 -1.62 7.22
C SER A 29 8.87 -1.72 6.39
N VAL A 30 8.94 -1.37 5.10
CA VAL A 30 7.83 -1.55 4.15
C VAL A 30 7.62 -3.03 3.86
N ARG A 31 8.69 -3.79 3.59
CA ARG A 31 8.60 -5.25 3.40
C ARG A 31 8.00 -5.97 4.60
N ALA A 32 8.37 -5.56 5.82
CA ALA A 32 7.80 -6.10 7.04
C ALA A 32 6.29 -5.80 7.15
N ALA A 33 5.87 -4.57 6.82
CA ALA A 33 4.46 -4.18 6.82
C ALA A 33 3.64 -4.90 5.74
N ILE A 34 4.23 -5.24 4.59
CA ILE A 34 3.58 -5.96 3.48
C ILE A 34 3.48 -7.47 3.73
N ARG A 35 4.41 -8.07 4.48
CA ARG A 35 4.48 -9.54 4.72
C ARG A 35 3.14 -10.19 5.14
N PRO A 36 2.26 -9.56 5.94
CA PRO A 36 0.97 -10.14 6.31
C PRO A 36 -0.05 -10.21 5.16
N PHE A 37 0.19 -9.59 4.01
CA PHE A 37 -0.79 -9.50 2.93
C PHE A 37 -0.65 -10.62 1.91
N HIS A 38 -1.77 -11.00 1.28
CA HIS A 38 -1.73 -11.59 -0.05
C HIS A 38 -1.58 -10.47 -1.08
N VAL A 39 -0.46 -10.41 -1.78
CA VAL A 39 -0.17 -9.33 -2.73
C VAL A 39 -0.42 -9.79 -4.15
N ILE A 40 -1.15 -8.98 -4.92
CA ILE A 40 -1.50 -9.20 -6.32
C ILE A 40 -1.06 -7.96 -7.10
N GLN A 41 -0.36 -8.15 -8.21
CA GLN A 41 0.02 -7.09 -9.13
C GLN A 41 -0.70 -7.31 -10.45
N LEU A 42 -1.38 -6.28 -10.96
CA LEU A 42 -2.19 -6.34 -12.16
C LEU A 42 -1.80 -5.19 -13.10
N ASP A 43 -1.66 -5.51 -14.39
CA ASP A 43 -1.71 -4.51 -15.44
C ASP A 43 -3.18 -4.05 -15.59
N MET A 44 -3.45 -2.80 -15.22
CA MET A 44 -4.78 -2.19 -15.22
C MET A 44 -5.39 -2.07 -16.63
N TRP A 45 -4.61 -2.33 -17.68
CA TRP A 45 -5.07 -2.34 -19.08
C TRP A 45 -5.12 -3.74 -19.68
N SER A 46 -4.96 -4.79 -18.88
CA SER A 46 -4.97 -6.17 -19.38
C SER A 46 -6.32 -6.86 -19.22
N ASP A 47 -6.59 -7.82 -20.11
CA ASP A 47 -7.75 -8.70 -20.01
C ASP A 47 -7.48 -9.94 -19.14
N THR A 48 -6.47 -9.84 -18.26
CA THR A 48 -6.11 -10.88 -17.29
C THR A 48 -7.36 -11.27 -16.48
N PRO A 49 -7.81 -12.53 -16.52
CA PRO A 49 -8.98 -12.96 -15.75
C PRO A 49 -8.74 -12.82 -14.24
N VAL A 50 -9.71 -12.25 -13.53
CA VAL A 50 -9.68 -12.10 -12.08
C VAL A 50 -11.04 -12.48 -11.47
N VAL A 51 -11.01 -12.87 -10.20
CA VAL A 51 -12.20 -13.01 -9.36
C VAL A 51 -12.14 -11.93 -8.30
N THR A 52 -13.12 -11.04 -8.25
CA THR A 52 -13.16 -9.95 -7.27
C THR A 52 -13.49 -10.50 -5.87
N PRO A 53 -13.31 -9.71 -4.80
CA PRO A 53 -13.61 -10.14 -3.43
C PRO A 53 -15.09 -10.52 -3.25
N GLU A 54 -15.99 -9.94 -4.05
CA GLU A 54 -17.42 -10.25 -4.08
C GLU A 54 -17.74 -11.53 -4.89
N GLY A 55 -16.73 -12.26 -5.38
CA GLY A 55 -16.88 -13.48 -6.16
C GLY A 55 -17.20 -13.27 -7.65
N ARG A 56 -17.20 -12.03 -8.15
CA ARG A 56 -17.48 -11.72 -9.55
C ARG A 56 -16.29 -12.06 -10.43
N ARG A 57 -16.53 -12.85 -11.49
CA ARG A 57 -15.54 -13.09 -12.55
C ARG A 57 -15.50 -11.90 -13.50
N THR A 58 -14.31 -11.36 -13.76
CA THR A 58 -14.09 -10.20 -14.64
C THR A 58 -12.64 -10.19 -15.14
N THR A 59 -12.18 -9.06 -15.69
CA THR A 59 -10.77 -8.85 -16.08
C THR A 59 -10.12 -7.77 -15.21
N ALA A 60 -8.79 -7.72 -15.17
CA ALA A 60 -8.05 -6.67 -14.48
C ALA A 60 -8.48 -5.26 -14.95
N ARG A 61 -8.64 -5.06 -16.27
CA ARG A 61 -9.14 -3.82 -16.88
C ARG A 61 -10.50 -3.42 -16.37
N GLU A 62 -11.49 -4.31 -16.46
CA GLU A 62 -12.85 -3.99 -16.04
C GLU A 62 -12.98 -3.83 -14.53
N TRP A 63 -12.13 -4.52 -13.75
CA TRP A 63 -12.09 -4.31 -12.31
C TRP A 63 -11.46 -2.98 -11.92
N ALA A 64 -10.33 -2.60 -12.53
CA ALA A 64 -9.71 -1.29 -12.33
C ALA A 64 -10.69 -0.15 -12.63
N LYS A 65 -11.41 -0.27 -13.76
CA LYS A 65 -12.47 0.68 -14.14
C LYS A 65 -13.62 0.71 -13.14
N ALA A 66 -14.09 -0.45 -12.67
CA ALA A 66 -15.17 -0.53 -11.68
C ALA A 66 -14.77 0.08 -10.32
N LEU A 67 -13.48 0.02 -9.96
CA LEU A 67 -12.92 0.67 -8.79
C LEU A 67 -12.58 2.15 -9.01
N ASP A 68 -12.85 2.72 -10.18
CA ASP A 68 -12.46 4.08 -10.60
C ASP A 68 -10.94 4.36 -10.52
N VAL A 69 -10.11 3.34 -10.73
CA VAL A 69 -8.64 3.48 -10.76
C VAL A 69 -8.22 4.22 -12.03
N LYS A 70 -7.76 5.46 -11.88
CA LYS A 70 -7.37 6.35 -12.99
C LYS A 70 -5.86 6.43 -13.24
N TYR A 71 -5.06 6.18 -12.20
CA TYR A 71 -3.62 6.43 -12.23
C TYR A 71 -2.82 5.21 -11.76
N ALA A 72 -1.59 5.10 -12.25
CA ALA A 72 -0.64 4.06 -11.88
C ALA A 72 0.62 4.69 -11.25
N PRO A 73 1.18 4.09 -10.17
CA PRO A 73 0.65 2.94 -9.45
C PRO A 73 -0.52 3.32 -8.54
N THR A 74 -1.54 2.46 -8.48
CA THR A 74 -2.57 2.50 -7.42
C THR A 74 -2.45 1.26 -6.55
N ILE A 75 -2.42 1.43 -5.22
CA ILE A 75 -2.42 0.32 -4.25
C ILE A 75 -3.76 0.34 -3.53
N VAL A 76 -4.56 -0.71 -3.67
CA VAL A 76 -5.83 -0.88 -2.95
C VAL A 76 -5.65 -1.94 -1.89
N LEU A 77 -5.93 -1.61 -0.62
CA LEU A 77 -5.78 -2.50 0.52
C LEU A 77 -7.15 -2.94 1.04
N PHE A 78 -7.32 -4.26 1.13
CA PHE A 78 -8.56 -4.89 1.54
C PHE A 78 -8.39 -5.66 2.84
N ALA A 79 -9.42 -5.60 3.68
CA ALA A 79 -9.55 -6.46 4.85
C ALA A 79 -9.85 -7.92 4.44
N PRO A 80 -9.68 -8.90 5.37
CA PRO A 80 -9.96 -10.31 5.08
C PRO A 80 -11.37 -10.64 4.60
N ASP A 81 -12.33 -9.76 4.88
CA ASP A 81 -13.74 -9.86 4.46
C ASP A 81 -13.99 -9.31 3.05
N GLY A 82 -12.95 -8.84 2.35
CA GLY A 82 -13.06 -8.28 1.01
C GLY A 82 -13.42 -6.80 0.96
N ARG A 83 -13.63 -6.16 2.12
CA ARG A 83 -13.88 -4.70 2.15
C ARG A 83 -12.60 -3.95 1.85
N GLU A 84 -12.70 -2.99 0.94
CA GLU A 84 -11.67 -1.97 0.76
C GLU A 84 -11.56 -1.08 1.99
N VAL A 85 -10.35 -0.98 2.56
CA VAL A 85 -10.09 -0.17 3.76
C VAL A 85 -9.49 1.18 3.40
N ILE A 86 -8.49 1.18 2.51
CA ILE A 86 -7.79 2.38 2.07
C ILE A 86 -7.09 2.10 0.75
N ARG A 87 -6.87 3.14 -0.04
CA ARG A 87 -6.03 3.08 -1.24
C ARG A 87 -5.10 4.28 -1.34
N SER A 88 -4.09 4.14 -2.18
CA SER A 88 -3.23 5.25 -2.63
C SER A 88 -3.22 5.27 -4.15
N GLU A 89 -3.58 6.41 -4.76
CA GLU A 89 -3.60 6.61 -6.22
C GLU A 89 -2.32 7.25 -6.77
N ALA A 90 -1.27 7.22 -5.95
CA ALA A 90 0.10 7.55 -6.30
C ALA A 90 1.03 6.70 -5.42
N PHE A 91 2.33 6.68 -5.72
CA PHE A 91 3.30 6.16 -4.76
C PHE A 91 3.57 7.19 -3.67
N PHE A 92 3.55 6.75 -2.42
CA PHE A 92 4.12 7.51 -1.32
C PHE A 92 5.55 7.06 -1.02
N LYS A 93 6.27 7.89 -0.27
CA LYS A 93 7.58 7.57 0.29
C LYS A 93 7.48 6.50 1.39
N VAL A 94 8.64 6.05 1.88
CA VAL A 94 8.76 4.86 2.74
C VAL A 94 7.81 4.91 3.95
N PHE A 95 7.79 6.03 4.68
CA PHE A 95 7.00 6.16 5.90
C PHE A 95 5.50 5.92 5.66
N HIS A 96 4.94 6.63 4.68
CA HIS A 96 3.53 6.61 4.34
C HIS A 96 3.10 5.28 3.70
N THR A 97 3.91 4.73 2.79
CA THR A 97 3.62 3.43 2.18
C THR A 97 3.57 2.34 3.23
N GLY A 98 4.58 2.25 4.11
CA GLY A 98 4.54 1.32 5.23
C GLY A 98 3.36 1.59 6.18
N GLY A 99 2.95 2.85 6.33
CA GLY A 99 1.81 3.29 7.12
C GLY A 99 0.49 2.70 6.63
N LEU A 100 0.24 2.72 5.32
CA LEU A 100 -0.96 2.13 4.71
C LEU A 100 -1.08 0.63 5.06
N PHE A 101 0.01 -0.12 4.89
CA PHE A 101 0.03 -1.56 5.16
C PHE A 101 -0.12 -1.87 6.66
N GLU A 102 0.58 -1.15 7.55
CA GLU A 102 0.42 -1.35 9.00
C GLU A 102 -0.99 -1.01 9.46
N TYR A 103 -1.60 0.06 8.93
CA TYR A 103 -2.96 0.47 9.27
C TYR A 103 -3.98 -0.63 9.00
N VAL A 104 -3.89 -1.28 7.84
CA VAL A 104 -4.80 -2.38 7.48
C VAL A 104 -4.45 -3.69 8.20
N ALA A 105 -3.16 -4.05 8.28
CA ALA A 105 -2.73 -5.30 8.92
C ALA A 105 -3.01 -5.34 10.43
N SER A 106 -2.84 -4.22 11.12
CA SER A 106 -3.13 -4.12 12.56
C SER A 106 -4.63 -4.10 12.87
N GLY A 107 -5.48 -3.81 11.88
CA GLY A 107 -6.91 -3.58 12.11
C GLY A 107 -7.22 -2.21 12.76
N ALA A 108 -6.23 -1.33 12.90
CA ALA A 108 -6.37 -0.02 13.56
C ALA A 108 -7.48 0.84 12.94
N TRP A 109 -7.79 0.66 11.65
CA TRP A 109 -8.88 1.34 10.95
C TRP A 109 -10.27 1.14 11.57
N ARG A 110 -10.47 0.10 12.39
CA ARG A 110 -11.75 -0.15 13.08
C ARG A 110 -12.00 0.82 14.22
N GLU A 111 -10.95 1.16 14.96
CA GLU A 111 -11.01 2.02 16.14
C GLU A 111 -10.57 3.44 15.83
N GLN A 112 -9.73 3.59 14.79
CA GLN A 112 -9.17 4.85 14.37
C GLN A 112 -9.37 5.09 12.88
N PRO A 113 -10.53 5.59 12.45
CA PRO A 113 -10.83 5.77 11.02
C PRO A 113 -10.01 6.89 10.35
N SER A 114 -9.42 7.80 11.13
CA SER A 114 -8.53 8.83 10.58
C SER A 114 -7.13 8.27 10.35
N PHE A 115 -6.79 8.02 9.08
CA PHE A 115 -5.45 7.58 8.69
C PHE A 115 -4.36 8.59 9.06
N GLN A 116 -4.64 9.89 8.96
CA GLN A 116 -3.70 10.93 9.38
C GLN A 116 -3.35 10.82 10.87
N ARG A 117 -4.35 10.63 11.74
CA ARG A 117 -4.10 10.45 13.18
C ARG A 117 -3.33 9.16 13.46
N PHE A 118 -3.62 8.08 12.72
CA PHE A 118 -2.82 6.86 12.80
C PHE A 118 -1.35 7.10 12.42
N LEU A 119 -1.09 7.87 11.36
CA LEU A 119 0.26 8.23 10.94
C LEU A 119 0.98 9.09 11.98
N SER A 120 0.31 10.06 12.61
CA SER A 120 0.89 10.85 13.70
C SER A 120 1.32 9.96 14.87
N ALA A 121 0.44 9.05 15.32
CA ALA A 121 0.77 8.11 16.38
C ALA A 121 1.89 7.14 15.98
N ARG A 122 1.95 6.72 14.70
CA ARG A 122 3.05 5.90 14.18
C ARG A 122 4.38 6.66 14.22
N ALA A 123 4.38 7.94 13.86
CA ALA A 123 5.57 8.79 13.91
C ALA A 123 6.09 8.91 15.35
N GLU A 124 5.21 9.12 16.33
CA GLU A 124 5.56 9.15 17.75
C GLU A 124 6.20 7.83 18.20
N ARG A 125 5.57 6.68 17.91
CA ARG A 125 6.14 5.35 18.23
C ARG A 125 7.52 5.13 17.61
N TRP A 126 7.76 5.62 16.39
CA TRP A 126 9.08 5.50 15.74
C TRP A 126 10.13 6.33 16.47
N ARG A 127 9.81 7.57 16.85
CA ARG A 127 10.72 8.43 17.62
C ARG A 127 11.05 7.85 18.99
N GLU A 128 10.07 7.29 19.69
CA GLU A 128 10.27 6.60 20.97
C GLU A 128 11.21 5.39 20.87
N GLN A 129 11.21 4.71 19.70
CA GLN A 129 12.12 3.61 19.39
C GLN A 129 13.52 4.09 18.93
N GLY A 130 13.80 5.40 19.02
CA GLY A 130 15.05 5.99 18.56
C GLY A 130 15.20 6.01 17.03
N ARG A 131 14.09 5.91 16.28
CA ARG A 131 14.09 5.92 14.81
C ARG A 131 13.75 7.32 14.31
N ASP A 132 14.46 7.75 13.28
CA ASP A 132 14.12 8.98 12.56
C ASP A 132 12.83 8.83 11.74
N VAL A 133 12.08 9.93 11.64
CA VAL A 133 10.83 10.02 10.88
C VAL A 133 11.01 11.01 9.74
N ASP A 134 11.65 10.53 8.68
CA ASP A 134 11.67 11.23 7.40
C ASP A 134 10.50 10.75 6.52
N ILE A 135 9.53 11.64 6.35
CA ILE A 135 8.34 11.37 5.54
C ILE A 135 8.59 11.49 4.03
N TRP A 136 9.76 11.99 3.62
CA TRP A 136 10.17 12.22 2.23
C TRP A 136 11.20 11.20 1.73
N ARG A 137 11.71 10.33 2.60
CA ARG A 137 12.78 9.37 2.31
C ARG A 137 12.41 8.25 1.33
N TYR A 138 13.34 7.91 0.44
CA TYR A 138 13.38 6.65 -0.30
C TYR A 138 14.24 5.56 0.39
N ALA A 139 14.09 4.32 -0.04
CA ALA A 139 14.81 3.16 0.49
C ALA A 139 16.33 3.20 0.18
N ASP A 140 16.73 3.85 -0.91
CA ASP A 140 18.12 4.03 -1.33
C ASP A 140 18.82 5.20 -0.59
N GLU A 141 18.09 5.94 0.25
CA GLU A 141 18.61 7.02 1.07
C GLU A 141 18.83 6.53 2.51
N PRO A 142 19.91 6.99 3.19
CA PRO A 142 20.14 6.63 4.58
C PRO A 142 18.97 7.09 5.44
N VAL A 143 18.60 6.28 6.44
CA VAL A 143 17.73 6.74 7.52
C VAL A 143 18.49 7.87 8.21
N GLY A 144 17.93 9.08 8.26
CA GLY A 144 18.58 10.22 8.87
C GLY A 144 19.07 9.84 10.27
N ALA A 145 20.30 10.23 10.59
CA ALA A 145 20.69 10.28 11.99
C ALA A 145 19.78 11.32 12.63
N GLY A 146 18.87 10.90 13.50
CA GLY A 146 17.91 11.78 14.14
C GLY A 146 18.61 13.05 14.64
N GLY A 147 18.06 14.20 14.25
CA GLY A 147 18.42 15.50 14.83
C GLY A 147 17.79 15.66 16.21
#